data_AF-A0A2I0BWL7-F1
#
_entry.id   AF-A0A2I0BWL7-F1
#
_cell.length_a   1.000
_cell.length_b   1.000
_cell.length_c   1.000
_cell.angle_alpha   90.00
_cell.angle_beta   90.00
_cell.angle_gamma   90.00
#
_symmetry.space_group_name_H-M   'P 1'
#
loop_
_entity.id
_entity.type
_entity.pdbx_description
1 polymer ?
#
loop_
_entity_poly.entity_id
_entity_poly.type
_entity_poly.pdbx_seq_one_letter_code
_entity_poly.pdbx_strand_id
1 'polypeptide(L)'
;MGKIDHIAKNTLNEIVKNGNHNMSSFYDKKLIYISKPTHGNFVYWKIRNFISLFKKKTKRCARYLDLNHDFSRAALVGVPKTNFDPKNNIFYIQMDNEEWAGIGSKMMLNISMNILFYLHISFWIYFIYYRMLVNNKFNVFSKWESKE
;
A
#
# COMPACT_ATOMS: atom_id res chain seq x y z
N MET A 1 27.70 -44.12 -30.65
CA MET A 1 26.65 -43.07 -30.65
C MET A 1 25.32 -43.72 -30.99
N GLY A 2 24.44 -44.02 -30.01
CA GLY A 2 23.20 -44.75 -30.34
C GLY A 2 22.12 -44.85 -29.26
N LYS A 3 22.40 -44.51 -28.00
CA LYS A 3 21.37 -44.51 -26.93
C LYS A 3 20.61 -43.18 -26.79
N ILE A 4 21.23 -42.06 -27.14
CA ILE A 4 20.63 -40.72 -26.97
C ILE A 4 19.59 -40.44 -28.06
N ASP A 5 19.85 -40.87 -29.30
CA ASP A 5 18.96 -40.63 -30.45
C ASP A 5 17.64 -41.41 -30.38
N HIS A 6 17.64 -42.58 -29.73
CA HIS A 6 16.42 -43.37 -29.52
C HIS A 6 15.48 -42.75 -28.47
N ILE A 7 16.03 -42.11 -27.44
CA ILE A 7 15.23 -41.45 -26.39
C ILE A 7 14.56 -40.18 -26.93
N ALA A 8 15.27 -39.43 -27.79
CA ALA A 8 14.73 -38.23 -28.44
C ALA A 8 13.61 -38.55 -29.46
N LYS A 9 13.71 -39.67 -30.19
CA LYS A 9 12.66 -40.11 -31.12
C LYS A 9 11.39 -40.60 -30.39
N ASN A 10 11.54 -41.29 -29.27
CA ASN A 10 10.38 -41.80 -28.52
C ASN A 10 9.58 -40.65 -27.85
N THR A 11 10.27 -39.65 -27.31
CA THR A 11 9.62 -38.47 -26.70
C THR A 11 8.89 -37.61 -27.73
N LEU A 12 9.42 -37.45 -28.94
CA LEU A 12 8.73 -36.75 -30.04
C LEU A 12 7.49 -37.53 -30.53
N ASN A 13 7.58 -38.86 -30.60
CA ASN A 13 6.44 -39.68 -31.03
C ASN A 13 5.30 -39.72 -29.98
N GLU A 14 5.60 -39.63 -28.68
CA GLU A 14 4.58 -39.50 -27.63
C GLU A 14 3.87 -38.13 -27.67
N ILE A 15 4.60 -37.05 -27.96
CA ILE A 15 4.03 -35.70 -28.08
C ILE A 15 3.09 -35.61 -29.30
N VAL A 16 3.43 -36.29 -30.40
CA VAL A 16 2.59 -36.32 -31.63
C VAL A 16 1.35 -37.20 -31.43
N LYS A 17 1.42 -38.28 -30.64
CA LYS A 17 0.27 -39.16 -30.36
C LYS A 17 -0.80 -38.51 -29.46
N ASN A 18 -0.42 -37.64 -28.55
CA ASN A 18 -1.37 -36.95 -27.65
C ASN A 18 -2.11 -35.77 -28.32
N GLY A 19 -1.88 -35.52 -29.60
CA GLY A 19 -2.51 -34.42 -30.35
C GLY A 19 -3.91 -34.69 -30.90
N ASN A 20 -4.45 -35.92 -30.79
CA ASN A 20 -5.71 -36.29 -31.43
C ASN A 20 -6.65 -37.06 -30.50
N HIS A 21 -7.38 -36.37 -29.63
CA HIS A 21 -8.69 -36.84 -29.17
C HIS A 21 -9.68 -35.67 -29.05
N ASN A 22 -10.76 -35.78 -29.81
CA ASN A 22 -11.82 -34.79 -29.98
C ASN A 22 -12.80 -34.75 -28.79
N MET A 23 -13.24 -33.53 -28.50
CA MET A 23 -14.61 -33.10 -28.18
C MET A 23 -15.33 -33.68 -26.94
N SER A 24 -15.54 -32.81 -25.95
CA SER A 24 -16.81 -32.78 -25.21
C SER A 24 -17.23 -31.34 -24.95
N SER A 25 -18.33 -30.96 -25.60
CA SER A 25 -19.16 -29.77 -25.36
C SER A 25 -19.36 -29.54 -23.86
N PHE A 26 -19.04 -28.34 -23.34
CA PHE A 26 -19.72 -27.73 -22.20
C PHE A 26 -19.34 -26.23 -22.08
N TYR A 27 -20.37 -25.37 -22.22
CA TYR A 27 -20.42 -23.91 -22.01
C TYR A 27 -19.87 -22.98 -23.11
N ASP A 28 -20.79 -22.45 -23.92
CA ASP A 28 -20.66 -21.28 -24.78
C ASP A 28 -20.39 -19.98 -23.97
N LYS A 29 -19.19 -19.88 -23.39
CA LYS A 29 -18.56 -18.56 -23.27
C LYS A 29 -17.76 -18.37 -24.54
N LYS A 30 -18.08 -17.33 -25.31
CA LYS A 30 -17.26 -16.88 -26.44
C LYS A 30 -15.89 -16.48 -25.91
N LEU A 31 -15.02 -17.47 -25.74
CA LEU A 31 -13.63 -17.29 -25.37
C LEU A 31 -12.99 -16.58 -26.55
N ILE A 32 -12.77 -15.27 -26.41
CA ILE A 32 -11.95 -14.52 -27.36
C ILE A 32 -10.54 -15.05 -27.16
N TYR A 33 -10.17 -16.06 -27.95
CA TYR A 33 -8.80 -16.50 -28.05
C TYR A 33 -8.01 -15.39 -28.72
N ILE A 34 -7.41 -14.52 -27.91
CA ILE A 34 -6.44 -13.55 -28.38
C ILE A 34 -5.28 -14.37 -28.91
N SER A 35 -5.19 -14.49 -30.23
CA SER A 35 -4.06 -15.12 -30.89
C SER A 35 -2.78 -14.42 -30.42
N LYS A 36 -1.71 -15.20 -30.18
CA LYS A 36 -0.40 -14.60 -29.95
C LYS A 36 -0.11 -13.71 -31.16
N PRO A 37 0.34 -12.46 -30.97
CA PRO A 37 0.64 -11.59 -32.10
C PRO A 37 1.57 -12.34 -33.06
N THR A 38 1.17 -12.46 -34.31
CA THR A 38 1.86 -13.31 -35.30
C THR A 38 3.07 -12.63 -35.92
N HIS A 39 3.22 -11.32 -35.70
CA HIS A 39 4.24 -10.49 -36.33
C HIS A 39 5.33 -10.12 -35.31
N GLY A 40 6.58 -10.45 -35.64
CA GLY A 40 7.77 -10.09 -34.87
C GLY A 40 8.88 -11.13 -35.04
N ASN A 41 10.12 -10.67 -35.20
CA ASN A 41 11.29 -11.55 -35.30
C ASN A 41 11.49 -12.31 -33.96
N PHE A 42 12.09 -13.50 -34.00
CA PHE A 42 12.38 -14.33 -32.83
C PHE A 42 13.11 -13.57 -31.71
N VAL A 43 14.01 -12.66 -32.08
CA VAL A 43 14.73 -11.78 -31.15
C VAL A 43 13.76 -10.87 -30.39
N TYR A 44 12.78 -10.27 -31.08
CA TYR A 44 11.75 -9.44 -30.46
C TYR A 44 10.95 -10.22 -29.42
N TRP A 45 10.54 -11.45 -29.77
CA TRP A 45 9.77 -12.32 -28.86
C TRP A 45 10.56 -12.73 -27.62
N LYS A 46 11.86 -13.02 -27.76
CA LYS A 46 12.74 -13.31 -26.63
C LYS A 46 12.84 -12.12 -25.68
N ILE A 47 13.10 -10.93 -26.20
CA ILE A 47 13.23 -9.71 -25.39
C ILE A 47 11.90 -9.39 -24.69
N ARG A 48 10.77 -9.47 -25.40
CA ARG A 48 9.44 -9.24 -24.83
C ARG A 48 9.13 -10.23 -23.71
N ASN A 49 9.44 -11.50 -23.90
CA ASN A 49 9.24 -12.54 -22.88
C ASN A 49 10.15 -12.31 -21.67
N PHE A 50 11.41 -11.92 -21.89
CA PHE A 50 12.34 -11.56 -20.83
C PHE A 50 11.82 -10.39 -19.99
N ILE A 51 11.42 -9.27 -20.62
CA ILE A 51 10.86 -8.11 -19.93
C ILE A 51 9.59 -8.49 -19.16
N SER A 52 8.73 -9.32 -19.76
CA SER A 52 7.48 -9.75 -19.12
C SER A 52 7.74 -10.64 -17.90
N LEU A 53 8.71 -11.56 -17.99
CA LEU A 53 9.14 -12.39 -16.86
C LEU A 53 9.80 -11.57 -15.77
N PHE A 54 10.63 -10.61 -16.14
CA PHE A 54 11.28 -9.69 -15.21
C PHE A 54 10.23 -8.88 -14.43
N LYS A 55 9.27 -8.25 -15.13
CA LYS A 55 8.14 -7.54 -14.51
C LYS A 55 7.31 -8.43 -13.58
N LYS A 56 7.07 -9.70 -13.94
CA LYS A 56 6.34 -10.64 -13.09
C LYS A 56 7.13 -10.99 -11.82
N LYS A 57 8.44 -11.22 -11.94
CA LYS A 57 9.31 -11.52 -10.80
C LYS A 57 9.41 -10.32 -9.86
N THR A 58 9.66 -9.11 -10.38
CA THR A 58 9.77 -7.91 -9.55
C THR A 58 8.47 -7.61 -8.80
N LYS A 59 7.30 -7.70 -9.48
CA LYS A 59 6.00 -7.56 -8.82
C LYS A 59 5.75 -8.60 -7.72
N ARG A 60 6.20 -9.85 -7.92
CA ARG A 60 6.08 -10.89 -6.89
C ARG A 60 6.93 -10.57 -5.67
N CYS A 61 8.18 -10.13 -5.86
CA CYS A 61 9.06 -9.74 -4.76
C CYS A 61 8.52 -8.51 -4.03
N ALA A 62 8.06 -7.48 -4.75
CA ALA A 62 7.43 -6.31 -4.15
C ALA A 62 6.20 -6.70 -3.32
N ARG A 63 5.31 -7.54 -3.85
CA ARG A 63 4.13 -8.02 -3.11
C ARG A 63 4.50 -8.84 -1.87
N TYR A 64 5.57 -9.64 -1.94
CA TYR A 64 6.07 -10.37 -0.78
C TYR A 64 6.56 -9.40 0.30
N LEU A 65 7.29 -8.36 -0.08
CA LEU A 65 7.71 -7.32 0.86
C LEU A 65 6.50 -6.60 1.46
N ASP A 66 5.56 -6.12 0.65
CA ASP A 66 4.38 -5.39 1.14
C ASP A 66 3.49 -6.22 2.09
N LEU A 67 3.36 -7.53 1.84
CA LEU A 67 2.52 -8.41 2.67
C LEU A 67 3.18 -8.79 4.01
N ASN A 68 4.51 -8.87 4.06
CA ASN A 68 5.23 -9.33 5.25
C ASN A 68 5.83 -8.16 6.06
N HIS A 69 6.12 -7.05 5.39
CA HIS A 69 6.71 -5.87 5.98
C HIS A 69 5.86 -4.65 5.66
N ASP A 70 5.16 -4.16 6.69
CA ASP A 70 4.59 -2.82 6.65
C ASP A 70 5.67 -1.81 7.05
N PHE A 71 6.48 -1.42 6.05
CA PHE A 71 7.55 -0.43 6.25
C PHE A 71 7.01 0.94 6.66
N SER A 72 5.79 1.29 6.22
CA SER A 72 5.14 2.54 6.60
C SER A 72 4.86 2.57 8.09
N ARG A 73 4.24 1.49 8.60
CA ARG A 73 3.95 1.37 10.02
C ARG A 73 5.22 1.23 10.86
N ALA A 74 6.20 0.45 10.40
CA ALA A 74 7.48 0.33 11.08
C ALA A 74 8.25 1.66 11.15
N ALA A 75 8.20 2.49 10.11
CA ALA A 75 8.91 3.77 10.07
C ALA A 75 8.17 4.90 10.81
N LEU A 76 6.84 4.92 10.77
CA LEU A 76 6.04 6.03 11.30
C LEU A 76 5.53 5.82 12.71
N VAL A 77 5.34 4.56 13.12
CA VAL A 77 4.72 4.17 14.39
C VAL A 77 5.70 3.39 15.27
N GLY A 78 6.62 2.61 14.67
CA GLY A 78 7.55 1.76 15.41
C GLY A 78 8.46 2.52 16.38
N VAL A 79 8.43 2.10 17.65
CA VAL A 79 9.38 2.56 18.69
C VAL A 79 10.33 1.41 19.04
N PRO A 80 11.66 1.64 19.11
CA PRO A 80 12.59 0.60 19.52
C PRO A 80 12.36 0.25 21.00
N LYS A 81 12.04 -1.01 21.26
CA LYS A 81 11.84 -1.56 22.60
C LYS A 81 12.92 -2.58 22.90
N THR A 82 13.55 -2.45 24.07
CA THR A 82 14.53 -3.42 24.56
C THR A 82 13.80 -4.61 25.15
N ASN A 83 13.88 -5.74 24.46
CA ASN A 83 13.34 -7.02 24.92
C ASN A 83 14.48 -7.91 25.42
N PHE A 84 14.17 -8.74 26.41
CA PHE A 84 15.10 -9.73 26.95
C PHE A 84 14.63 -11.13 26.56
N ASP A 85 15.48 -11.88 25.87
CA ASP A 85 15.23 -13.31 25.63
C ASP A 85 15.86 -14.12 26.78
N PRO A 86 15.07 -14.70 27.69
CA PRO A 86 15.59 -15.45 28.82
C PRO A 86 16.25 -16.77 28.40
N LYS A 87 15.90 -17.31 27.23
CA LYS A 87 16.47 -18.58 26.74
C LYS A 87 17.93 -18.42 26.34
N ASN A 88 18.25 -17.29 25.74
CA ASN A 88 19.58 -16.99 25.24
C ASN A 88 20.34 -16.01 26.15
N ASN A 89 19.69 -15.42 27.16
CA ASN A 89 20.23 -14.38 28.03
C ASN A 89 20.78 -13.18 27.24
N ILE A 90 20.03 -12.74 26.22
CA ILE A 90 20.42 -11.63 25.33
C ILE A 90 19.36 -10.54 25.39
N PHE A 91 19.82 -9.30 25.52
CA PHE A 91 19.00 -8.12 25.24
C PHE A 91 19.04 -7.82 23.75
N TYR A 92 17.87 -7.68 23.14
CA TYR A 92 17.74 -7.34 21.73
C TYR A 92 16.70 -6.23 21.55
N ILE A 93 16.91 -5.40 20.53
CA ILE A 93 16.02 -4.29 20.23
C ILE A 93 15.03 -4.76 19.17
N GLN A 94 13.76 -4.77 19.51
CA GLN A 94 12.67 -5.06 18.60
C GLN A 94 11.83 -3.80 18.40
N MET A 95 11.41 -3.53 17.16
CA MET A 95 10.46 -2.46 16.90
C MET A 95 9.08 -2.87 17.39
N ASP A 96 8.55 -2.15 18.38
CA ASP A 96 7.18 -2.30 18.84
C ASP A 96 6.25 -1.49 17.91
N ASN A 97 5.44 -2.19 17.13
CA ASN A 97 4.52 -1.60 16.14
C ASN A 97 3.12 -1.32 16.73
N GLU A 98 2.91 -1.68 18.00
CA GLU A 98 1.66 -1.44 18.73
C GLU A 98 1.70 -0.10 19.49
N GLU A 99 2.90 0.34 19.87
CA GLU A 99 3.08 1.61 20.57
C GLU A 99 2.90 2.81 19.62
N TRP A 100 1.85 3.61 19.84
CA TRP A 100 1.53 4.80 19.03
C TRP A 100 2.39 6.04 19.40
N ALA A 101 3.71 5.87 19.52
CA ALA A 101 4.64 6.93 19.94
C ALA A 101 5.73 7.27 18.89
N GLY A 102 5.59 6.74 17.67
CA GLY A 102 6.49 7.04 16.54
C GLY A 102 6.44 8.48 16.02
N ILE A 103 7.20 8.75 14.95
CA ILE A 103 7.37 10.10 14.39
C ILE A 103 6.04 10.72 13.92
N GLY A 104 5.12 9.90 13.42
CA GLY A 104 3.82 10.35 12.91
C GLY A 104 2.92 10.89 14.02
N SER A 105 2.89 10.23 15.18
CA SER A 105 2.09 10.69 16.31
C SER A 105 2.69 11.94 16.95
N LYS A 106 4.01 12.03 17.06
CA LYS A 106 4.70 13.25 17.52
C LYS A 106 4.46 14.45 16.61
N MET A 107 4.49 14.25 15.29
CA MET A 107 4.18 15.30 14.32
C MET A 107 2.73 15.77 14.47
N MET A 108 1.77 14.84 14.52
CA MET A 108 0.36 15.18 14.69
C MET A 108 0.10 15.91 16.01
N LEU A 109 0.74 15.47 17.10
CA LEU A 109 0.62 16.12 18.40
C LEU A 109 1.16 17.55 18.37
N ASN A 110 2.31 17.77 17.72
CA ASN A 110 2.86 19.12 17.55
C ASN A 110 1.97 20.03 16.68
N ILE A 111 1.38 19.50 15.61
CA ILE A 111 0.43 20.25 14.78
C ILE A 111 -0.82 20.61 15.59
N SER A 112 -1.32 19.64 16.36
CA SER A 112 -2.51 19.83 17.19
C SER A 112 -2.29 20.91 18.24
N MET A 113 -1.20 20.82 19.01
CA MET A 113 -0.92 21.76 20.10
C MET A 113 -0.56 23.15 19.61
N ASN A 114 0.20 23.27 18.51
CA ASN A 114 0.73 24.57 18.07
C ASN A 114 -0.13 25.28 17.03
N ILE A 115 -1.05 24.58 16.34
CA ILE A 115 -1.86 25.19 15.27
C ILE A 115 -3.34 25.02 15.58
N LEU A 116 -3.81 23.76 15.68
CA LEU A 116 -5.25 23.49 15.79
C LEU A 116 -5.84 24.04 17.09
N PHE A 117 -5.11 23.95 18.20
CA PHE A 117 -5.58 24.41 19.49
C PHE A 117 -5.77 25.94 19.54
N TYR A 118 -4.81 26.70 19.00
CA TYR A 118 -4.94 28.16 18.93
C TYR A 118 -6.04 28.61 17.98
N LEU A 119 -6.21 27.95 16.83
CA LEU A 119 -7.32 28.21 15.93
C LEU A 119 -8.67 27.93 16.61
N HIS A 120 -8.76 26.86 17.39
CA HIS A 120 -9.96 26.52 18.13
C HIS A 120 -10.31 27.59 19.18
N ILE A 121 -9.34 28.03 19.97
CA ILE A 121 -9.54 29.10 20.95
C ILE A 121 -9.94 30.41 20.25
N SER A 122 -9.24 30.78 19.17
CA SER A 122 -9.54 31.98 18.39
C SER A 122 -10.97 31.96 17.84
N PHE A 123 -11.40 30.82 17.31
CA PHE A 123 -12.77 30.62 16.85
C PHE A 123 -13.79 30.85 17.97
N TRP A 124 -13.57 30.31 19.16
CA TRP A 124 -14.50 30.50 20.29
C TRP A 124 -14.56 31.93 20.78
N ILE A 125 -13.41 32.62 20.88
CA ILE A 125 -13.36 34.03 21.26
C ILE A 125 -14.15 34.87 20.24
N TYR A 126 -13.92 34.63 18.95
CA TYR A 126 -14.64 35.31 17.88
C TYR A 126 -16.15 35.04 17.94
N PHE A 127 -16.54 33.77 18.15
CA PHE A 127 -17.95 33.38 18.24
C PHE A 127 -18.66 34.07 19.41
N ILE A 128 -18.04 34.10 20.59
CA ILE A 128 -18.58 34.78 21.78
C ILE A 128 -18.69 36.28 21.51
N TYR A 129 -17.63 36.91 20.98
CA TYR A 129 -17.62 38.33 20.64
C TYR A 129 -18.75 38.69 19.67
N TYR A 130 -18.91 37.92 18.60
CA TYR A 130 -19.98 38.13 17.62
C TYR A 130 -21.37 38.01 18.26
N ARG A 131 -21.57 37.01 19.14
CA ARG A 131 -22.83 36.86 19.90
C ARG A 131 -23.09 38.05 20.84
N MET A 132 -22.07 38.64 21.45
CA MET A 132 -22.24 39.86 22.26
C MET A 132 -22.63 41.06 21.40
N LEU A 133 -22.02 41.20 20.22
CA LEU A 133 -22.30 42.28 19.27
C LEU A 133 -23.73 42.21 18.74
N VAL A 134 -24.17 41.05 18.26
CA VAL A 134 -25.53 40.84 17.74
C VAL A 134 -26.60 41.07 18.81
N ASN A 135 -26.33 40.66 20.04
CA ASN A 135 -27.24 40.90 21.17
C ASN A 135 -27.14 42.33 21.74
N ASN A 136 -26.35 43.20 21.10
CA ASN A 136 -26.13 44.60 21.47
C ASN A 136 -25.66 44.78 22.93
N LYS A 137 -24.96 43.78 23.48
CA LYS A 137 -24.51 43.77 24.89
C LYS A 137 -23.44 44.81 25.18
N PHE A 138 -22.78 45.35 24.15
CA PHE A 138 -21.82 46.45 24.30
C PHE A 138 -22.51 47.80 24.56
N ASN A 139 -23.78 47.96 24.19
CA ASN A 139 -24.50 49.24 24.27
C ASN A 139 -25.46 49.32 25.48
N VAL A 140 -25.28 48.47 26.49
CA VAL A 140 -26.20 48.40 27.65
C VAL A 140 -26.29 49.74 28.42
N PHE A 141 -25.20 50.52 28.44
CA PHE A 141 -25.14 51.81 29.13
C PHE A 141 -25.39 53.02 28.24
N SER A 142 -25.66 52.83 26.94
CA SER A 142 -25.90 53.94 25.99
C SER A 142 -27.08 54.85 26.40
N LYS A 143 -28.04 54.33 27.18
CA LYS A 143 -29.15 55.11 27.74
C LYS A 143 -28.71 56.12 28.80
N TRP A 144 -27.59 55.88 29.47
CA TRP A 144 -27.06 56.70 30.57
C TRP A 144 -25.95 57.65 30.10
N GLU A 145 -25.62 57.62 28.81
CA GLU A 145 -24.67 58.54 28.20
C GLU A 145 -25.30 59.94 28.14
N SER A 146 -24.77 60.86 28.95
CA SER A 146 -25.16 62.26 28.91
C SER A 146 -24.67 62.89 27.61
N LYS A 147 -25.61 63.42 26.82
CA LYS A 147 -25.30 64.24 25.64
C LYS A 147 -24.80 65.60 26.11
N GLU A 148 -23.49 65.77 26.22
CA GLU A 148 -22.85 67.08 26.21
C GLU A 148 -22.76 67.63 24.78
#